data_AF-A0A7Y3DZB3-F1
#
_entry.id   AF-A0A7Y3DZB3-F1
#
_cell.length_a   1.000
_cell.length_b   1.000
_cell.length_c   1.000
_cell.angle_alpha   90.00
_cell.angle_beta   90.00
_cell.angle_gamma   90.00
#
_symmetry.space_group_name_H-M   'P 1'
#
loop_
_entity.id
_entity.type
_entity.pdbx_description
1 polymer ?
#
loop_
_entity_poly.entity_id
_entity_poly.type
_entity_poly.pdbx_seq_one_letter_code
_entity_poly.pdbx_strand_id
1 'polypeptide(L)'
;MNISFQRLLATLLVGWLLSFPAAAGAQPRSAGPQPPATASEAAFRDLARDFFAWRRIQQPVSGDDIPRVERPDGWLPDVSPEALEEQRDAYRDWLAALEGLDTSGWGIPARVDARLLRAAIQRVYWELEILRAPHRNPLFYLQQSLGSLFELLVLSSPLNEVRRENLLLRLEQVPKILKHARKNLDRAVRPFARAALNSLDGIDQRMTALEAALKPLYPESEHRRLSRAIGSATRALQRYADWLDDQLPRMRTSFAIGPEAYQWFLVNVALLPHTPDELLAQGRQAWSRAVAWDVLEQNRTRDEPQLPLLPDQKRQIAVSDLREQEIRTFLESRDLMTVPDWLPHYRSRPMPDHLAPLAFLGVNDDLTSETRLEE
;
A
#
# COMPACT_ATOMS: atom_id res chain seq x y z
N MET A 1 -18.04 -8.59 15.47
CA MET A 1 -17.88 -7.13 15.40
C MET A 1 -17.03 -6.83 14.17
N ASN A 2 -17.66 -6.81 13.00
CA ASN A 2 -17.04 -6.64 11.70
C ASN A 2 -18.05 -5.79 10.90
N ILE A 3 -17.88 -4.47 10.94
CA ILE A 3 -18.73 -3.54 10.20
C ILE A 3 -17.85 -2.96 9.10
N SER A 4 -18.14 -3.41 7.88
CA SER A 4 -17.49 -2.98 6.64
C SER A 4 -17.74 -1.49 6.40
N PHE A 5 -16.64 -0.79 6.10
CA PHE A 5 -16.50 0.67 6.01
C PHE A 5 -17.17 1.31 4.77
N GLN A 6 -18.04 0.59 4.05
CA GLN A 6 -18.55 0.98 2.73
C GLN A 6 -19.92 1.70 2.72
N ARG A 7 -20.45 2.15 3.87
CA ARG A 7 -21.86 2.61 3.94
C ARG A 7 -22.13 4.02 4.46
N LEU A 8 -21.13 4.90 4.53
CA LEU A 8 -21.34 6.28 4.99
C LEU A 8 -20.93 7.31 3.94
N LEU A 9 -21.76 7.47 2.91
CA LEU A 9 -21.76 8.66 2.05
C LEU A 9 -23.11 8.75 1.31
N ALA A 10 -24.15 9.19 2.02
CA ALA A 10 -25.37 9.71 1.43
C ALA A 10 -26.12 10.62 2.43
N THR A 11 -26.13 11.92 2.14
CA THR A 11 -27.14 12.95 2.52
C THR A 11 -27.24 13.34 4.02
N LEU A 12 -27.20 14.60 4.49
CA LEU A 12 -27.73 15.89 4.00
C LEU A 12 -26.98 17.12 4.56
N LEU A 13 -26.93 18.17 3.73
CA LEU A 13 -26.58 19.57 3.98
C LEU A 13 -27.66 20.33 4.79
N VAL A 14 -27.29 21.40 5.49
CA VAL A 14 -27.57 22.83 5.17
C VAL A 14 -27.25 23.73 6.37
N GLY A 15 -26.51 24.82 6.12
CA GLY A 15 -26.66 26.07 6.87
C GLY A 15 -25.37 26.85 7.12
N TRP A 16 -24.94 27.66 6.15
CA TRP A 16 -25.02 29.13 6.22
C TRP A 16 -24.45 29.75 4.94
N LEU A 17 -25.31 30.54 4.28
CA LEU A 17 -25.04 31.36 3.09
C LEU A 17 -24.32 32.64 3.49
N LEU A 18 -23.18 32.94 2.87
CA LEU A 18 -22.78 34.32 2.54
C LEU A 18 -22.09 34.34 1.16
N SER A 19 -22.84 34.88 0.21
CA SER A 19 -22.49 35.52 -1.07
C SER A 19 -21.03 35.48 -1.54
N PHE A 20 -20.79 34.70 -2.61
CA PHE A 20 -19.75 34.99 -3.59
C PHE A 20 -20.40 35.11 -4.98
N PRO A 21 -20.04 36.11 -5.80
CA PRO A 21 -20.62 36.26 -7.12
C PRO A 21 -20.12 35.13 -8.03
N ALA A 22 -21.03 34.65 -8.89
CA ALA A 22 -20.74 33.64 -9.90
C ALA A 22 -19.60 34.10 -10.82
N ALA A 23 -18.44 33.45 -10.72
CA ALA A 23 -17.37 33.58 -11.70
C ALA A 23 -17.68 32.65 -12.87
N ALA A 24 -18.30 33.20 -13.92
CA ALA A 24 -18.43 32.55 -15.20
C ALA A 24 -17.02 32.23 -15.78
N GLY A 25 -16.83 30.97 -16.19
CA GLY A 25 -15.82 30.57 -17.19
C GLY A 25 -14.37 30.95 -16.90
N ALA A 26 -13.75 30.39 -15.86
CA ALA A 26 -12.29 30.39 -15.77
C ALA A 26 -11.74 29.23 -16.62
N GLN A 27 -11.32 29.54 -17.86
CA GLN A 27 -10.36 28.68 -18.57
C GLN A 27 -9.14 28.44 -17.67
N PRO A 28 -8.52 27.25 -17.67
CA PRO A 28 -7.27 27.02 -16.96
C PRO A 28 -6.27 28.07 -17.45
N ARG A 29 -5.86 28.98 -16.56
CA ARG A 29 -4.78 29.92 -16.85
C ARG A 29 -3.57 29.07 -17.23
N SER A 30 -3.17 29.12 -18.50
CA SER A 30 -1.87 28.64 -18.92
C SER A 30 -0.85 29.29 -17.99
N ALA A 31 -0.18 28.48 -17.16
CA ALA A 31 0.96 28.97 -16.40
C ALA A 31 1.91 29.61 -17.41
N GLY A 32 2.20 30.91 -17.25
CA GLY A 32 3.16 31.59 -18.09
C GLY A 32 4.51 30.85 -18.06
N PRO A 33 5.39 31.07 -19.06
CA PRO A 33 6.66 30.37 -19.13
C PRO A 33 7.39 30.52 -17.79
N GLN A 34 7.63 29.40 -17.10
CA GLN A 34 8.40 29.40 -15.88
C GLN A 34 9.83 29.86 -16.23
N PRO A 35 10.46 30.72 -15.40
CA PRO A 35 11.86 31.06 -15.58
C PRO A 35 12.69 29.76 -15.61
N PRO A 36 13.79 29.71 -16.38
CA PRO A 36 14.62 28.52 -16.48
C PRO A 36 15.09 28.11 -15.08
N ALA A 37 14.95 26.81 -14.79
CA ALA A 37 15.35 26.23 -13.51
C ALA A 37 16.81 26.56 -13.22
N THR A 38 17.11 26.92 -11.96
CA THR A 38 18.49 27.15 -11.53
C THR A 38 19.30 25.84 -11.62
N ALA A 39 20.63 25.92 -11.64
CA ALA A 39 21.49 24.73 -11.63
C ALA A 39 21.21 23.83 -10.40
N SER A 40 20.89 24.45 -9.25
CA SER A 40 20.50 23.73 -8.03
C SER A 40 19.14 23.01 -8.19
N GLU A 41 18.16 23.63 -8.83
CA GLU A 41 16.86 22.98 -9.13
C GLU A 41 16.99 21.85 -10.16
N ALA A 42 17.94 21.93 -11.10
CA ALA A 42 18.26 20.82 -11.99
C ALA A 42 18.90 19.65 -11.22
N ALA A 43 19.90 19.92 -10.39
CA ALA A 43 20.54 18.91 -9.53
C ALA A 43 19.54 18.24 -8.57
N PHE A 44 18.58 19.00 -8.03
CA PHE A 44 17.48 18.47 -7.24
C PHE A 44 16.62 17.47 -8.03
N ARG A 45 16.22 17.81 -9.25
CA ARG A 45 15.40 16.92 -10.10
C ARG A 45 16.13 15.63 -10.43
N ASP A 46 17.44 15.70 -10.68
CA ASP A 46 18.27 14.51 -10.88
C ASP A 46 18.32 13.65 -9.62
N LEU A 47 18.59 14.26 -8.46
CA LEU A 47 18.60 13.57 -7.17
C LEU A 47 17.26 12.88 -6.87
N ALA A 48 16.14 13.58 -7.11
CA ALA A 48 14.80 13.04 -6.88
C ALA A 48 14.52 11.81 -7.77
N ARG A 49 14.82 11.92 -9.07
CA ARG A 49 14.65 10.82 -10.02
C ARG A 49 15.48 9.61 -9.59
N ASP A 50 16.74 9.82 -9.25
CA ASP A 50 17.67 8.74 -8.92
C ASP A 50 17.29 8.10 -7.57
N PHE A 51 16.83 8.89 -6.59
CA PHE A 51 16.27 8.38 -5.34
C PHE A 51 15.03 7.51 -5.58
N PHE A 52 14.08 7.94 -6.41
CA PHE A 52 12.88 7.14 -6.68
C PHE A 52 13.17 5.89 -7.51
N ALA A 53 14.16 5.94 -8.41
CA ALA A 53 14.66 4.75 -9.10
C ALA A 53 15.26 3.74 -8.11
N TRP A 54 16.09 4.21 -7.17
CA TRP A 54 16.63 3.38 -6.09
C TRP A 54 15.51 2.84 -5.18
N ARG A 55 14.55 3.68 -4.81
CA ARG A 55 13.44 3.31 -3.93
C ARG A 55 12.52 2.27 -4.56
N ARG A 56 12.29 2.32 -5.86
CA ARG A 56 11.56 1.30 -6.62
C ARG A 56 12.17 -0.10 -6.49
N ILE A 57 13.47 -0.20 -6.21
CA ILE A 57 14.17 -1.47 -5.98
C ILE A 57 14.18 -1.85 -4.50
N GLN A 58 14.52 -0.91 -3.62
CA GLN A 58 14.82 -1.20 -2.22
C GLN A 58 13.59 -1.17 -1.31
N GLN A 59 12.50 -0.55 -1.74
CA GLN A 59 11.30 -0.47 -0.91
C GLN A 59 10.79 -1.86 -0.53
N PRO A 60 10.52 -2.13 0.75
CA PRO A 60 9.88 -3.37 1.14
C PRO A 60 8.48 -3.51 0.55
N VAL A 61 8.10 -4.73 0.19
CA VAL A 61 6.72 -5.09 -0.10
C VAL A 61 5.88 -5.00 1.18
N SER A 62 4.63 -4.55 1.06
CA SER A 62 3.69 -4.50 2.17
C SER A 62 2.27 -4.80 1.69
N GLY A 63 1.36 -5.11 2.61
CA GLY A 63 -0.05 -5.33 2.29
C GLY A 63 -0.84 -4.05 2.00
N ASP A 64 -0.24 -2.90 2.24
CA ASP A 64 -0.80 -1.59 1.92
C ASP A 64 -0.63 -1.32 0.42
N ASP A 65 -1.67 -0.80 -0.22
CA ASP A 65 -1.66 -0.42 -1.64
C ASP A 65 -1.05 0.96 -1.89
N ILE A 66 -1.11 1.87 -0.91
CA ILE A 66 -0.54 3.22 -1.04
C ILE A 66 0.95 3.19 -1.37
N PRO A 67 1.80 2.42 -0.66
CA PRO A 67 3.21 2.33 -1.02
C PRO A 67 3.45 1.36 -2.20
N ARG A 68 2.47 0.63 -2.75
CA ARG A 68 2.77 -0.37 -3.78
C ARG A 68 3.44 0.26 -5.01
N VAL A 69 4.54 -0.34 -5.46
CA VAL A 69 5.29 0.14 -6.63
C VAL A 69 5.52 -0.99 -7.61
N GLU A 70 5.44 -0.66 -8.91
CA GLU A 70 5.83 -1.57 -9.97
C GLU A 70 7.35 -1.78 -9.95
N ARG A 71 7.77 -3.04 -10.09
CA ARG A 71 9.17 -3.47 -10.04
C ARG A 71 9.66 -3.79 -11.45
N PRO A 72 10.96 -3.59 -11.75
CA PRO A 72 11.50 -4.02 -13.04
C PRO A 72 11.49 -5.55 -13.18
N ASP A 73 11.57 -6.01 -14.43
CA ASP A 73 11.65 -7.44 -14.75
C ASP A 73 12.88 -8.08 -14.13
N GLY A 74 12.71 -9.31 -13.64
CA GLY A 74 13.73 -10.05 -12.92
C GLY A 74 13.99 -9.56 -11.49
N TRP A 75 13.28 -8.53 -11.02
CA TRP A 75 13.44 -8.06 -9.64
C TRP A 75 13.09 -9.14 -8.62
N LEU A 76 13.97 -9.31 -7.64
CA LEU A 76 13.80 -10.20 -6.51
C LEU A 76 13.95 -9.39 -5.21
N PRO A 77 13.10 -9.63 -4.20
CA PRO A 77 13.32 -9.09 -2.87
C PRO A 77 14.67 -9.57 -2.31
N ASP A 78 15.52 -8.62 -1.94
CA ASP A 78 16.75 -8.87 -1.19
C ASP A 78 16.64 -8.29 0.21
N VAL A 79 16.59 -9.20 1.18
CA VAL A 79 16.54 -8.90 2.62
C VAL A 79 17.68 -9.61 3.36
N SER A 80 18.78 -9.86 2.65
CA SER A 80 20.03 -10.30 3.28
C SER A 80 20.51 -9.26 4.30
N PRO A 81 21.24 -9.68 5.35
CA PRO A 81 21.89 -8.75 6.26
C PRO A 81 22.72 -7.69 5.53
N GLU A 82 23.42 -8.10 4.47
CA GLU A 82 24.29 -7.25 3.67
C GLU A 82 23.48 -6.18 2.94
N ALA A 83 22.40 -6.56 2.23
CA ALA A 83 21.52 -5.61 1.55
C ALA A 83 20.86 -4.62 2.52
N LEU A 84 20.50 -5.06 3.72
CA LEU A 84 19.93 -4.18 4.75
C LEU A 84 20.94 -3.15 5.24
N GLU A 85 22.23 -3.50 5.37
CA GLU A 85 23.26 -2.53 5.74
C GLU A 85 23.57 -1.56 4.60
N GLU A 86 23.67 -2.06 3.36
CA GLU A 86 23.82 -1.21 2.16
C GLU A 86 22.70 -0.17 2.04
N GLN A 87 21.45 -0.57 2.35
CA GLN A 87 20.32 0.36 2.38
C GLN A 87 20.47 1.45 3.46
N ARG A 88 21.04 1.11 4.62
CA ARG A 88 21.26 2.08 5.72
C ARG A 88 22.34 3.09 5.35
N ASP A 89 23.40 2.64 4.68
CA ASP A 89 24.45 3.52 4.19
C ASP A 89 23.92 4.45 3.08
N ALA A 90 23.25 3.88 2.06
CA ALA A 90 22.65 4.65 0.98
C ALA A 90 21.66 5.72 1.48
N TYR A 91 20.85 5.41 2.50
CA TYR A 91 19.95 6.38 3.12
C TYR A 91 20.69 7.64 3.61
N ARG A 92 21.85 7.48 4.26
CA ARG A 92 22.62 8.60 4.79
C ARG A 92 23.16 9.46 3.66
N ASP A 93 23.61 8.83 2.58
CA ASP A 93 24.10 9.52 1.39
C ASP A 93 22.99 10.33 0.71
N TRP A 94 21.79 9.76 0.54
CA TRP A 94 20.64 10.47 0.00
C TRP A 94 20.26 11.70 0.82
N LEU A 95 20.23 11.56 2.15
CA LEU A 95 19.89 12.66 3.04
C LEU A 95 20.95 13.77 2.97
N ALA A 96 22.25 13.40 2.99
CA ALA A 96 23.34 14.35 2.89
C ALA A 96 23.34 15.09 1.55
N ALA A 97 23.09 14.38 0.45
CA ALA A 97 23.00 14.99 -0.87
C ALA A 97 21.86 16.01 -0.98
N LEU A 98 20.69 15.70 -0.41
CA LEU A 98 19.55 16.62 -0.38
C LEU A 98 19.84 17.84 0.51
N GLU A 99 20.39 17.63 1.70
CA GLU A 99 20.69 18.72 2.66
C GLU A 99 21.84 19.62 2.19
N GLY A 100 22.68 19.14 1.27
CA GLY A 100 23.75 19.91 0.62
C GLY A 100 23.30 20.82 -0.52
N LEU A 101 22.04 20.75 -0.98
CA LEU A 101 21.54 21.61 -2.05
C LEU A 101 21.31 23.05 -1.56
N ASP A 102 21.80 24.03 -2.33
CA ASP A 102 21.47 25.43 -2.11
C ASP A 102 20.05 25.72 -2.59
N THR A 103 19.13 25.82 -1.65
CA THR A 103 17.70 26.11 -1.92
C THR A 103 17.38 27.61 -1.89
N SER A 104 18.40 28.47 -1.78
CA SER A 104 18.25 29.92 -1.79
C SER A 104 17.63 30.39 -3.10
N GLY A 105 16.58 31.21 -3.01
CA GLY A 105 15.89 31.76 -4.18
C GLY A 105 14.94 30.79 -4.89
N TRP A 106 14.79 29.55 -4.43
CA TRP A 106 13.83 28.61 -5.01
C TRP A 106 12.39 29.11 -4.87
N GLY A 107 11.59 28.91 -5.92
CA GLY A 107 10.15 29.14 -5.89
C GLY A 107 9.45 28.21 -4.88
N ILE A 108 8.22 28.59 -4.48
CA ILE A 108 7.41 27.78 -3.56
C ILE A 108 7.26 26.32 -4.04
N PRO A 109 6.96 26.03 -5.32
CA PRO A 109 6.82 24.65 -5.79
C PRO A 109 8.08 23.80 -5.54
N ALA A 110 9.27 24.28 -5.96
CA ALA A 110 10.53 23.55 -5.76
C ALA A 110 10.83 23.33 -4.27
N ARG A 111 10.50 24.29 -3.40
CA ARG A 111 10.65 24.14 -1.94
C ARG A 111 9.70 23.10 -1.36
N VAL A 112 8.49 22.98 -1.89
CA VAL A 112 7.55 21.92 -1.52
C VAL A 112 8.09 20.57 -1.96
N ASP A 113 8.57 20.45 -3.20
CA ASP A 113 9.12 19.21 -3.74
C ASP A 113 10.34 18.74 -2.93
N ALA A 114 11.25 19.64 -2.55
CA ALA A 114 12.37 19.28 -1.67
C ALA A 114 11.92 18.79 -0.29
N ARG A 115 10.86 19.36 0.28
CA ARG A 115 10.29 18.87 1.55
C ARG A 115 9.67 17.48 1.39
N LEU A 116 8.98 17.22 0.27
CA LEU A 116 8.41 15.91 -0.03
C LEU A 116 9.50 14.86 -0.25
N LEU A 117 10.56 15.19 -1.00
CA LEU A 117 11.71 14.29 -1.17
C LEU A 117 12.38 14.00 0.17
N ARG A 118 12.57 15.03 1.02
CA ARG A 118 13.10 14.83 2.37
C ARG A 118 12.23 13.87 3.17
N ALA A 119 10.91 14.02 3.13
CA ALA A 119 9.98 13.14 3.83
C ALA A 119 10.08 11.69 3.31
N ALA A 120 10.22 11.50 1.99
CA ALA A 120 10.41 10.19 1.39
C ALA A 120 11.75 9.54 1.78
N ILE A 121 12.84 10.31 1.87
CA ILE A 121 14.14 9.82 2.38
C ILE A 121 14.03 9.47 3.87
N GLN A 122 13.39 10.33 4.68
CA GLN A 122 13.18 10.09 6.10
C GLN A 122 12.27 8.89 6.37
N ARG A 123 11.38 8.53 5.44
CA ARG A 123 10.62 7.28 5.51
C ARG A 123 11.53 6.04 5.46
N VAL A 124 12.67 6.10 4.77
CA VAL A 124 13.65 5.00 4.77
C VAL A 124 14.26 4.83 6.16
N TYR A 125 14.66 5.94 6.81
CA TYR A 125 15.12 5.92 8.21
C TYR A 125 14.06 5.35 9.14
N TRP A 126 12.82 5.80 9.00
CA TRP A 126 11.70 5.28 9.77
C TRP A 126 11.60 3.75 9.68
N GLU A 127 11.70 3.20 8.48
CA GLU A 127 11.60 1.77 8.23
C GLU A 127 12.79 0.98 8.80
N LEU A 128 14.01 1.46 8.54
CA LEU A 128 15.25 0.76 8.90
C LEU A 128 15.62 0.93 10.37
N GLU A 129 15.49 2.13 10.93
CA GLU A 129 16.06 2.50 12.23
C GLU A 129 15.02 2.60 13.35
N ILE A 130 13.74 2.85 13.03
CA ILE A 130 12.68 2.98 14.05
C ILE A 130 11.79 1.74 14.08
N LEU A 131 11.16 1.40 12.95
CA LEU A 131 10.35 0.19 12.85
C LEU A 131 11.21 -1.06 13.00
N ARG A 132 12.39 -1.08 12.35
CA ARG A 132 13.33 -2.22 12.34
C ARG A 132 12.60 -3.52 11.99
N ALA A 133 11.69 -3.46 11.01
CA ALA A 133 10.81 -4.57 10.67
C ALA A 133 11.56 -5.88 10.36
N PRO A 134 12.70 -5.88 9.63
CA PRO A 134 13.50 -7.10 9.41
C PRO A 134 13.97 -7.78 10.72
N HIS A 135 14.18 -7.02 11.78
CA HIS A 135 14.65 -7.53 13.06
C HIS A 135 13.53 -7.90 14.03
N ARG A 136 12.36 -7.25 13.88
CA ARG A 136 11.27 -7.27 14.88
C ARG A 136 10.03 -8.00 14.42
N ASN A 137 9.75 -8.02 13.13
CA ASN A 137 8.43 -8.34 12.60
C ASN A 137 8.48 -9.56 11.66
N PRO A 138 8.09 -10.76 12.14
CA PRO A 138 7.99 -11.94 11.29
C PRO A 138 7.07 -11.81 10.07
N LEU A 139 6.05 -10.93 10.09
CA LEU A 139 5.19 -10.65 8.93
C LEU A 139 5.94 -9.98 7.78
N PHE A 140 7.02 -9.25 8.07
CA PHE A 140 7.87 -8.62 7.06
C PHE A 140 8.33 -9.64 6.02
N TYR A 141 8.70 -10.84 6.48
CA TYR A 141 9.17 -11.92 5.62
C TYR A 141 8.05 -12.63 4.84
N LEU A 142 6.82 -12.63 5.35
CA LEU A 142 5.66 -13.07 4.57
C LEU A 142 5.35 -12.09 3.45
N GLN A 143 5.44 -10.79 3.72
CA GLN A 143 5.27 -9.75 2.71
C GLN A 143 6.39 -9.79 1.67
N GLN A 144 7.64 -9.91 2.08
CA GLN A 144 8.75 -10.01 1.12
C GLN A 144 8.69 -11.30 0.29
N SER A 145 8.13 -12.39 0.82
CA SER A 145 7.96 -13.64 0.06
C SER A 145 6.64 -13.64 -0.71
N LEU A 146 5.55 -14.02 -0.05
CA LEU A 146 4.24 -14.16 -0.68
C LEU A 146 3.63 -12.81 -1.08
N GLY A 147 3.84 -11.75 -0.31
CA GLY A 147 3.37 -10.40 -0.69
C GLY A 147 3.96 -9.96 -2.02
N SER A 148 5.22 -10.30 -2.29
CA SER A 148 5.84 -10.02 -3.60
C SER A 148 5.17 -10.80 -4.74
N LEU A 149 4.63 -11.99 -4.49
CA LEU A 149 3.83 -12.70 -5.49
C LEU A 149 2.48 -12.05 -5.68
N PHE A 150 1.84 -11.68 -4.56
CA PHE A 150 0.55 -11.01 -4.55
C PHE A 150 0.53 -9.73 -5.40
N GLU A 151 1.57 -8.90 -5.33
CA GLU A 151 1.69 -7.70 -6.18
C GLU A 151 1.61 -7.98 -7.69
N LEU A 152 2.02 -9.19 -8.13
CA LEU A 152 1.90 -9.59 -9.55
C LEU A 152 0.57 -10.26 -9.87
N LEU A 153 -0.07 -10.88 -8.88
CA LEU A 153 -1.36 -11.57 -9.03
C LEU A 153 -2.56 -10.61 -8.98
N VAL A 154 -2.40 -9.45 -8.33
CA VAL A 154 -3.47 -8.45 -8.24
C VAL A 154 -3.71 -7.72 -9.56
N LEU A 155 -2.71 -7.72 -10.45
CA LEU A 155 -2.79 -7.06 -11.76
C LEU A 155 -3.86 -7.73 -12.64
N SER A 156 -4.84 -6.93 -13.06
CA SER A 156 -6.06 -7.41 -13.72
C SER A 156 -5.89 -7.72 -15.21
N SER A 157 -4.83 -7.22 -15.85
CA SER A 157 -4.47 -7.57 -17.23
C SER A 157 -4.16 -9.08 -17.35
N PRO A 158 -4.30 -9.71 -18.52
CA PRO A 158 -3.96 -11.14 -18.69
C PRO A 158 -2.49 -11.45 -18.36
N LEU A 159 -2.22 -12.66 -17.85
CA LEU A 159 -0.87 -13.10 -17.47
C LEU A 159 -0.01 -13.27 -18.75
N ASN A 160 0.88 -12.31 -19.02
CA ASN A 160 1.83 -12.38 -20.13
C ASN A 160 3.09 -13.20 -19.75
N GLU A 161 3.98 -13.44 -20.73
CA GLU A 161 5.20 -14.24 -20.54
C GLU A 161 6.14 -13.66 -19.49
N VAL A 162 6.38 -12.34 -19.55
CA VAL A 162 7.25 -11.63 -18.63
C VAL A 162 6.74 -11.74 -17.17
N ARG A 163 5.44 -11.55 -16.96
CA ARG A 163 4.82 -11.66 -15.63
C ARG A 163 4.83 -13.10 -15.12
N ARG A 164 4.68 -14.10 -16.00
CA ARG A 164 4.85 -15.52 -15.65
C ARG A 164 6.26 -15.83 -15.16
N GLU A 165 7.28 -15.32 -15.84
CA GLU A 165 8.67 -15.51 -15.42
C GLU A 165 8.94 -14.80 -14.09
N ASN A 166 8.49 -13.56 -13.92
CA ASN A 166 8.62 -12.83 -12.66
C ASN A 166 7.94 -13.54 -11.48
N LEU A 167 6.77 -14.15 -11.68
CA LEU A 167 6.11 -14.99 -10.67
C LEU A 167 6.95 -16.23 -10.31
N LEU A 168 7.51 -16.93 -11.30
CA LEU A 168 8.38 -18.09 -11.07
C LEU A 168 9.63 -17.70 -10.29
N LEU A 169 10.31 -16.63 -10.69
CA LEU A 169 11.51 -16.12 -10.01
C LEU A 169 11.21 -15.78 -8.54
N ARG A 170 10.09 -15.09 -8.26
CA ARG A 170 9.69 -14.75 -6.89
C ARG A 170 9.32 -15.99 -6.06
N LEU A 171 8.66 -16.99 -6.66
CA LEU A 171 8.37 -18.28 -6.00
C LEU A 171 9.67 -19.02 -5.63
N GLU A 172 10.62 -19.05 -6.56
CA GLU A 172 11.92 -19.70 -6.38
C GLU A 172 12.78 -19.00 -5.30
N GLN A 173 12.56 -17.69 -5.09
CA GLN A 173 13.25 -16.89 -4.09
C GLN A 173 12.71 -17.07 -2.66
N VAL A 174 11.46 -17.54 -2.48
CA VAL A 174 10.81 -17.70 -1.16
C VAL A 174 11.69 -18.44 -0.13
N PRO A 175 12.31 -19.61 -0.44
CA PRO A 175 13.15 -20.30 0.53
C PRO A 175 14.37 -19.49 0.99
N LYS A 176 14.96 -18.67 0.11
CA LYS A 176 16.11 -17.82 0.44
C LYS A 176 15.70 -16.69 1.38
N ILE A 177 14.56 -16.03 1.10
CA ILE A 177 14.00 -14.97 1.96
C ILE A 177 13.75 -15.51 3.37
N LEU A 178 13.09 -16.67 3.49
CA LEU A 178 12.78 -17.26 4.79
C LEU A 178 14.02 -17.80 5.53
N LYS A 179 15.10 -18.12 4.82
CA LYS A 179 16.40 -18.39 5.44
C LYS A 179 17.01 -17.12 6.05
N HIS A 180 16.89 -15.97 5.38
CA HIS A 180 17.33 -14.68 5.93
C HIS A 180 16.48 -14.24 7.11
N ALA A 181 15.17 -14.55 7.12
CA ALA A 181 14.31 -14.29 8.27
C ALA A 181 14.91 -14.78 9.59
N ARG A 182 15.39 -16.04 9.60
CA ARG A 182 15.99 -16.66 10.79
C ARG A 182 17.30 -16.00 11.25
N LYS A 183 18.01 -15.34 10.33
CA LYS A 183 19.25 -14.61 10.65
C LYS A 183 18.95 -13.22 11.20
N ASN A 184 17.98 -12.53 10.61
CA ASN A 184 17.75 -11.12 10.88
C ASN A 184 16.86 -10.89 12.11
N LEU A 185 15.92 -11.81 12.39
CA LEU A 185 14.94 -11.73 13.49
C LEU A 185 15.59 -11.94 14.88
N ASP A 186 16.54 -11.08 15.24
CA ASP A 186 17.31 -11.12 16.50
C ASP A 186 16.52 -10.57 17.71
N ARG A 187 15.43 -9.85 17.46
CA ARG A 187 14.58 -9.21 18.48
C ARG A 187 13.10 -9.29 18.12
N ALA A 188 12.69 -10.41 17.54
CA ALA A 188 11.33 -10.66 17.11
C ALA A 188 10.30 -10.44 18.23
N VAL A 189 9.15 -9.92 17.84
CA VAL A 189 8.08 -9.49 18.74
C VAL A 189 6.91 -10.47 18.66
N ARG A 190 6.50 -10.98 19.82
CA ARG A 190 5.54 -12.09 19.97
C ARG A 190 4.17 -11.80 19.33
N PRO A 191 3.52 -10.63 19.52
CA PRO A 191 2.30 -10.29 18.79
C PRO A 191 2.42 -10.41 17.27
N PHE A 192 3.54 -9.94 16.69
CA PHE A 192 3.78 -10.02 15.25
C PHE A 192 4.04 -11.45 14.79
N ALA A 193 4.78 -12.25 15.58
CA ALA A 193 4.97 -13.66 15.32
C ALA A 193 3.65 -14.44 15.34
N ARG A 194 2.76 -14.15 16.31
CA ARG A 194 1.44 -14.78 16.37
C ARG A 194 0.55 -14.40 15.19
N ALA A 195 0.60 -13.14 14.76
CA ALA A 195 -0.08 -12.73 13.53
C ALA A 195 0.48 -13.46 12.30
N ALA A 196 1.81 -13.62 12.20
CA ALA A 196 2.43 -14.38 11.11
C ALA A 196 2.03 -15.86 11.12
N LEU A 197 1.99 -16.50 12.30
CA LEU A 197 1.49 -17.88 12.45
C LEU A 197 0.03 -17.99 12.01
N ASN A 198 -0.84 -17.05 12.41
CA ASN A 198 -2.24 -17.03 11.96
C ASN A 198 -2.34 -16.85 10.44
N SER A 199 -1.47 -16.06 9.82
CA SER A 199 -1.42 -15.91 8.36
C SER A 199 -0.90 -17.16 7.63
N LEU A 200 -0.08 -17.97 8.30
CA LEU A 200 0.46 -19.22 7.78
C LEU A 200 -0.46 -20.42 8.02
N ASP A 201 -1.54 -20.26 8.79
CA ASP A 201 -2.51 -21.32 9.01
C ASP A 201 -3.19 -21.71 7.69
N GLY A 202 -3.21 -23.02 7.41
CA GLY A 202 -3.68 -23.59 6.13
C GLY A 202 -2.87 -23.16 4.90
N ILE A 203 -1.60 -22.74 5.05
CA ILE A 203 -0.80 -22.27 3.91
C ILE A 203 -0.57 -23.36 2.86
N ASP A 204 -0.51 -24.63 3.25
CA ASP A 204 -0.41 -25.77 2.34
C ASP A 204 -1.59 -25.83 1.37
N GLN A 205 -2.82 -25.75 1.89
CA GLN A 205 -4.05 -25.78 1.10
C GLN A 205 -4.12 -24.57 0.17
N ARG A 206 -3.75 -23.38 0.66
CA ARG A 206 -3.69 -22.15 -0.15
C ARG A 206 -2.69 -22.28 -1.30
N MET A 207 -1.49 -22.80 -1.04
CA MET A 207 -0.48 -22.98 -2.08
C MET A 207 -0.88 -24.06 -3.10
N THR A 208 -1.59 -25.11 -2.68
CA THR A 208 -2.18 -26.10 -3.60
C THR A 208 -3.27 -25.47 -4.48
N ALA A 209 -4.16 -24.65 -3.90
CA ALA A 209 -5.17 -23.92 -4.67
C ALA A 209 -4.54 -22.93 -5.66
N LEU A 210 -3.47 -22.23 -5.24
CA LEU A 210 -2.69 -21.36 -6.11
C LEU A 210 -2.08 -22.12 -7.29
N GLU A 211 -1.47 -23.29 -7.05
CA GLU A 211 -0.93 -24.12 -8.13
C GLU A 211 -2.00 -24.55 -9.12
N ALA A 212 -3.15 -25.00 -8.62
CA ALA A 212 -4.27 -25.44 -9.45
C ALA A 212 -4.81 -24.29 -10.33
N ALA A 213 -4.90 -23.07 -9.77
CA ALA A 213 -5.36 -21.90 -10.50
C ALA A 213 -4.32 -21.33 -11.48
N LEU A 214 -3.02 -21.45 -11.18
CA LEU A 214 -1.95 -20.97 -12.06
C LEU A 214 -1.63 -21.93 -13.22
N LYS A 215 -1.70 -23.25 -13.02
CA LYS A 215 -1.33 -24.23 -14.07
C LYS A 215 -1.98 -23.97 -15.44
N PRO A 216 -3.29 -23.70 -15.55
CA PRO A 216 -3.93 -23.41 -16.84
C PRO A 216 -3.44 -22.11 -17.50
N LEU A 217 -2.81 -21.21 -16.75
CA LEU A 217 -2.30 -19.93 -17.23
C LEU A 217 -0.84 -20.01 -17.73
N TYR A 218 -0.20 -21.17 -17.56
CA TYR A 218 1.19 -21.44 -17.95
C TYR A 218 1.26 -22.46 -19.09
N PRO A 219 2.28 -22.37 -19.98
CA PRO A 219 2.53 -23.40 -20.97
C PRO A 219 2.93 -24.73 -20.31
N GLU A 220 2.56 -25.86 -20.91
CA GLU A 220 2.83 -27.20 -20.37
C GLU A 220 4.32 -27.46 -20.09
N SER A 221 5.21 -26.85 -20.90
CA SER A 221 6.66 -26.90 -20.72
C SER A 221 7.12 -26.37 -19.35
N GLU A 222 6.38 -25.43 -18.76
CA GLU A 222 6.70 -24.78 -17.49
C GLU A 222 6.00 -25.40 -16.29
N HIS A 223 5.01 -26.27 -16.48
CA HIS A 223 4.23 -26.86 -15.38
C HIS A 223 5.10 -27.55 -14.34
N ARG A 224 6.17 -28.24 -14.77
CA ARG A 224 7.12 -28.89 -13.84
C ARG A 224 7.91 -27.89 -13.02
N ARG A 225 8.33 -26.75 -13.61
CA ARG A 225 9.06 -25.68 -12.90
C ARG A 225 8.13 -25.02 -11.88
N LEU A 226 6.91 -24.66 -12.30
CA LEU A 226 5.89 -24.08 -11.43
C LEU A 226 5.58 -24.98 -10.22
N SER A 227 5.29 -26.26 -10.46
CA SER A 227 4.97 -27.22 -9.38
C SER A 227 6.15 -27.38 -8.41
N ARG A 228 7.39 -27.40 -8.92
CA ARG A 228 8.60 -27.47 -8.09
C ARG A 228 8.79 -26.20 -7.26
N ALA A 229 8.62 -25.02 -7.86
CA ALA A 229 8.77 -23.74 -7.20
C ALA A 229 7.74 -23.57 -6.07
N ILE A 230 6.46 -23.84 -6.36
CA ILE A 230 5.39 -23.83 -5.36
C ILE A 230 5.67 -24.83 -4.24
N GLY A 231 5.97 -26.09 -4.58
CA GLY A 231 6.27 -27.10 -3.56
C GLY A 231 7.48 -26.73 -2.67
N SER A 232 8.50 -26.09 -3.24
CA SER A 232 9.65 -25.59 -2.47
C SER A 232 9.26 -24.44 -1.54
N ALA A 233 8.49 -23.47 -2.04
CA ALA A 233 7.97 -22.36 -1.27
C ALA A 233 7.08 -22.83 -0.12
N THR A 234 6.12 -23.73 -0.37
CA THR A 234 5.23 -24.31 0.64
C THR A 234 6.02 -24.94 1.79
N ARG A 235 6.99 -25.80 1.48
CA ARG A 235 7.83 -26.42 2.52
C ARG A 235 8.67 -25.40 3.29
N ALA A 236 9.11 -24.33 2.65
CA ALA A 236 9.86 -23.27 3.32
C ALA A 236 8.96 -22.46 4.27
N LEU A 237 7.72 -22.17 3.88
CA LEU A 237 6.72 -21.49 4.70
C LEU A 237 6.31 -22.32 5.91
N GLN A 238 6.07 -23.63 5.75
CA GLN A 238 5.79 -24.55 6.85
C GLN A 238 6.95 -24.59 7.85
N ARG A 239 8.18 -24.79 7.37
CA ARG A 239 9.37 -24.74 8.24
C ARG A 239 9.57 -23.39 8.91
N TYR A 240 9.12 -22.30 8.31
CA TYR A 240 9.16 -20.98 8.94
C TYR A 240 8.12 -20.86 10.04
N ALA A 241 6.90 -21.37 9.83
CA ALA A 241 5.88 -21.47 10.87
C ALA A 241 6.37 -22.30 12.06
N ASP A 242 6.90 -23.50 11.83
CA ASP A 242 7.43 -24.37 12.89
C ASP A 242 8.53 -23.67 13.71
N TRP A 243 9.42 -22.95 13.02
CA TRP A 243 10.48 -22.19 13.67
C TRP A 243 9.92 -21.01 14.48
N LEU A 244 8.93 -20.29 13.96
CA LEU A 244 8.29 -19.19 14.70
C LEU A 244 7.59 -19.69 15.97
N ASP A 245 6.91 -20.84 15.90
CA ASP A 245 6.23 -21.44 17.04
C ASP A 245 7.22 -21.84 18.15
N ASP A 246 8.33 -22.52 17.80
CA ASP A 246 9.40 -22.85 18.76
C ASP A 246 10.04 -21.60 19.38
N GLN A 247 10.22 -20.52 18.61
CA GLN A 247 10.80 -19.28 19.11
C GLN A 247 9.82 -18.42 19.91
N LEU A 248 8.50 -18.62 19.75
CA LEU A 248 7.44 -17.78 20.29
C LEU A 248 7.56 -17.52 21.81
N PRO A 249 7.88 -18.52 22.67
CA PRO A 249 8.01 -18.30 24.12
C PRO A 249 9.16 -17.36 24.50
N ARG A 250 10.20 -17.24 23.64
CA ARG A 250 11.41 -16.43 23.86
C ARG A 250 11.24 -14.98 23.39
N MET A 251 10.22 -14.71 22.58
CA MET A 251 9.99 -13.39 22.00
C MET A 251 9.39 -12.40 23.00
N ARG A 252 9.78 -11.13 22.85
CA ARG A 252 9.27 -10.01 23.66
C ARG A 252 7.84 -9.66 23.29
N THR A 253 7.06 -9.17 24.24
CA THR A 253 5.67 -8.74 24.00
C THR A 253 5.54 -7.26 23.68
N SER A 254 6.51 -6.43 24.10
CA SER A 254 6.50 -4.99 23.81
C SER A 254 6.72 -4.71 22.32
N PHE A 255 5.70 -4.14 21.68
CA PHE A 255 5.69 -3.80 20.26
C PHE A 255 5.62 -2.29 19.99
N ALA A 256 5.20 -1.50 20.98
CA ALA A 256 5.03 -0.06 20.84
C ALA A 256 6.37 0.64 20.50
N ILE A 257 6.28 1.67 19.67
CA ILE A 257 7.41 2.51 19.24
C ILE A 257 7.69 3.69 20.18
N GLY A 258 6.72 4.05 21.03
CA GLY A 258 6.79 5.19 21.93
C GLY A 258 6.29 6.50 21.30
N PRO A 259 5.89 7.48 22.14
CA PRO A 259 5.34 8.75 21.68
C PRO A 259 6.37 9.61 20.94
N GLU A 260 7.66 9.56 21.30
CA GLU A 260 8.72 10.34 20.64
C GLU A 260 8.95 9.87 19.21
N ALA A 261 9.02 8.56 19.01
CA ALA A 261 9.12 7.97 17.68
C ALA A 261 7.88 8.30 16.83
N TYR A 262 6.69 8.20 17.42
CA TYR A 262 5.45 8.51 16.70
C TYR A 262 5.36 10.00 16.34
N GLN A 263 5.72 10.90 17.26
CA GLN A 263 5.82 12.34 16.99
C GLN A 263 6.83 12.64 15.87
N TRP A 264 7.98 11.95 15.87
CA TRP A 264 8.99 12.09 14.84
C TRP A 264 8.44 11.71 13.46
N PHE A 265 7.69 10.60 13.37
CA PHE A 265 7.03 10.19 12.13
C PHE A 265 6.02 11.23 11.64
N LEU A 266 5.17 11.75 12.54
CA LEU A 266 4.17 12.75 12.20
C LEU A 266 4.81 13.99 11.56
N VAL A 267 5.93 14.45 12.12
CA VAL A 267 6.61 15.67 11.66
C VAL A 267 7.46 15.42 10.41
N ASN A 268 8.26 14.35 10.37
CA ASN A 268 9.29 14.18 9.34
C ASN A 268 8.82 13.35 8.14
N VAL A 269 7.76 12.56 8.30
CA VAL A 269 7.27 11.66 7.25
C VAL A 269 5.86 12.03 6.83
N ALA A 270 4.92 12.11 7.77
CA ALA A 270 3.52 12.44 7.45
C ALA A 270 3.30 13.95 7.21
N LEU A 271 4.29 14.79 7.57
CA LEU A 271 4.22 16.26 7.48
C LEU A 271 2.98 16.84 8.18
N LEU A 272 2.55 16.22 9.27
CA LEU A 272 1.42 16.65 10.10
C LEU A 272 1.92 17.53 11.25
N PRO A 273 1.42 18.76 11.39
CA PRO A 273 1.85 19.70 12.44
C PRO A 273 1.11 19.45 13.77
N HIS A 274 0.75 18.21 14.06
CA HIS A 274 0.00 17.82 15.26
C HIS A 274 0.80 16.89 16.15
N THR A 275 0.58 17.02 17.45
CA THR A 275 1.11 16.05 18.42
C THR A 275 0.23 14.79 18.48
N PRO A 276 0.76 13.65 18.95
CA PRO A 276 -0.05 12.46 19.20
C PRO A 276 -1.28 12.73 20.07
N ASP A 277 -1.15 13.56 21.12
CA ASP A 277 -2.24 13.89 22.03
C ASP A 277 -3.31 14.76 21.37
N GLU A 278 -2.91 15.72 20.53
CA GLU A 278 -3.84 16.52 19.73
C GLU A 278 -4.64 15.64 18.77
N LEU A 279 -3.98 14.70 18.06
CA LEU A 279 -4.66 13.77 17.16
C LEU A 279 -5.63 12.85 17.94
N LEU A 280 -5.25 12.38 19.12
CA LEU A 280 -6.13 11.61 19.98
C LEU A 280 -7.35 12.42 20.44
N ALA A 281 -7.16 13.69 20.82
CA ALA A 281 -8.26 14.57 21.21
C ALA A 281 -9.23 14.83 20.05
N GLN A 282 -8.70 15.16 18.87
CA GLN A 282 -9.49 15.33 17.64
C GLN A 282 -10.25 14.05 17.27
N GLY A 283 -9.59 12.90 17.34
CA GLY A 283 -10.18 11.60 17.07
C GLY A 283 -11.32 11.24 18.03
N ARG A 284 -11.16 11.48 19.34
CA ARG A 284 -12.23 11.29 20.34
C ARG A 284 -13.44 12.18 20.08
N GLN A 285 -13.20 13.44 19.69
CA GLN A 285 -14.28 14.36 19.36
C GLN A 285 -15.02 13.90 18.10
N ALA A 286 -14.30 13.53 17.05
CA ALA A 286 -14.89 13.03 15.81
C ALA A 286 -15.68 11.74 16.04
N TRP A 287 -15.13 10.79 16.82
CA TRP A 287 -15.83 9.57 17.23
C TRP A 287 -17.12 9.86 17.97
N SER A 288 -17.07 10.74 18.97
CA SER A 288 -18.25 11.09 19.77
C SER A 288 -19.36 11.70 18.90
N ARG A 289 -18.99 12.56 17.94
CA ARG A 289 -19.95 13.09 16.96
C ARG A 289 -20.53 12.00 16.06
N ALA A 290 -19.68 11.14 15.50
CA ALA A 290 -20.11 10.07 14.60
C ALA A 290 -21.09 9.10 15.29
N VAL A 291 -20.77 8.68 16.52
CA VAL A 291 -21.64 7.81 17.32
C VAL A 291 -22.95 8.50 17.66
N ALA A 292 -22.93 9.79 18.03
CA ALA A 292 -24.16 10.52 18.33
C ALA A 292 -25.10 10.58 17.11
N TRP A 293 -24.56 10.90 15.93
CA TRP A 293 -25.34 10.92 14.69
C TRP A 293 -25.85 9.53 14.29
N ASP A 294 -25.02 8.50 14.38
CA ASP A 294 -25.43 7.12 14.09
C ASP A 294 -26.58 6.67 14.99
N VAL A 295 -26.49 6.92 16.30
CA VAL A 295 -27.55 6.58 17.26
C VAL A 295 -28.85 7.35 16.97
N LEU A 296 -28.76 8.64 16.64
CA LEU A 296 -29.93 9.44 16.27
C LEU A 296 -30.60 8.90 14.99
N GLU A 297 -29.81 8.57 13.96
CA GLU A 297 -30.31 8.04 12.70
C GLU A 297 -30.89 6.62 12.83
N GLN A 298 -30.27 5.76 13.64
CA GLN A 298 -30.81 4.44 13.97
C GLN A 298 -32.14 4.56 14.71
N ASN A 299 -32.27 5.47 15.67
CA ASN A 299 -33.54 5.69 16.35
C ASN A 299 -34.61 6.29 15.41
N ARG A 300 -34.22 7.18 14.50
CA ARG A 300 -35.11 7.76 13.48
C ARG A 300 -35.63 6.71 12.50
N THR A 301 -34.80 5.73 12.15
CA THR A 301 -35.10 4.68 11.17
C THR A 301 -35.39 3.32 11.80
N ARG A 302 -35.62 3.25 13.12
CA ARG A 302 -35.77 1.97 13.86
C ARG A 302 -36.92 1.09 13.36
N ASP A 303 -37.95 1.72 12.79
CA ASP A 303 -39.16 1.07 12.30
C ASP A 303 -39.10 0.81 10.77
N GLU A 304 -38.01 1.22 10.11
CA GLU A 304 -37.77 1.01 8.68
C GLU A 304 -37.16 -0.38 8.42
N PRO A 305 -37.48 -1.04 7.29
CA PRO A 305 -36.86 -2.31 6.94
C PRO A 305 -35.37 -2.14 6.63
N GLN A 306 -34.55 -3.11 7.05
CA GLN A 306 -33.14 -3.12 6.69
C GLN A 306 -32.96 -3.26 5.17
N LEU A 307 -31.98 -2.53 4.63
CA LEU A 307 -31.62 -2.67 3.22
C LEU A 307 -31.12 -4.09 2.94
N PRO A 308 -31.71 -4.78 1.94
CA PRO A 308 -31.31 -6.14 1.63
C PRO A 308 -29.87 -6.19 1.13
N LEU A 309 -29.19 -7.31 1.41
CA LEU A 309 -27.95 -7.63 0.72
C LEU A 309 -28.24 -7.91 -0.75
N LEU A 310 -27.28 -7.59 -1.61
CA LEU A 310 -27.37 -7.91 -3.03
C LEU A 310 -27.32 -9.45 -3.18
N PRO A 311 -28.16 -10.03 -4.06
CA PRO A 311 -28.40 -11.47 -4.09
C PRO A 311 -27.20 -12.29 -4.56
N ASP A 312 -26.35 -11.68 -5.40
CA ASP A 312 -25.20 -12.33 -5.99
C ASP A 312 -24.13 -11.30 -6.42
N GLN A 313 -22.95 -11.81 -6.75
CA GLN A 313 -21.80 -11.01 -7.19
C GLN A 313 -22.09 -10.21 -8.47
N LYS A 314 -22.84 -10.79 -9.42
CA LYS A 314 -23.18 -10.12 -10.69
C LYS A 314 -24.02 -8.88 -10.44
N ARG A 315 -24.99 -8.96 -9.54
CA ARG A 315 -25.83 -7.83 -9.13
C ARG A 315 -25.01 -6.81 -8.36
N GLN A 316 -24.06 -7.23 -7.53
CA GLN A 316 -23.16 -6.30 -6.86
C GLN A 316 -22.32 -5.49 -7.83
N ILE A 317 -21.68 -6.13 -8.81
CA ILE A 317 -20.89 -5.45 -9.84
C ILE A 317 -21.75 -4.44 -10.61
N ALA A 318 -22.91 -4.87 -11.10
CA ALA A 318 -23.79 -3.98 -11.87
C ALA A 318 -24.30 -2.78 -11.06
N VAL A 319 -24.56 -2.96 -9.75
CA VAL A 319 -24.96 -1.84 -8.89
C VAL A 319 -23.77 -0.92 -8.62
N SER A 320 -22.57 -1.44 -8.34
CA SER A 320 -21.37 -0.62 -8.18
C SER A 320 -21.12 0.24 -9.42
N ASP A 321 -21.24 -0.33 -10.62
CA ASP A 321 -21.08 0.39 -11.88
C ASP A 321 -22.09 1.53 -12.05
N LEU A 322 -23.36 1.29 -11.69
CA LEU A 322 -24.40 2.31 -11.71
C LEU A 322 -24.12 3.41 -10.68
N ARG A 323 -23.77 3.05 -9.44
CA ARG A 323 -23.52 4.02 -8.36
C ARG A 323 -22.30 4.89 -8.64
N GLU A 324 -21.27 4.33 -9.27
CA GLU A 324 -20.09 5.08 -9.68
C GLU A 324 -20.47 6.20 -10.68
N GLN A 325 -21.32 5.91 -11.66
CA GLN A 325 -21.83 6.91 -12.60
C GLN A 325 -22.71 7.96 -11.92
N GLU A 326 -23.62 7.53 -11.04
CA GLU A 326 -24.47 8.45 -10.28
C GLU A 326 -23.65 9.41 -9.42
N ILE A 327 -22.56 8.94 -8.80
CA ILE A 327 -21.64 9.80 -8.03
C ILE A 327 -21.00 10.84 -8.94
N ARG A 328 -20.48 10.46 -10.12
CA ARG A 328 -19.88 11.41 -11.08
C ARG A 328 -20.89 12.47 -11.51
N THR A 329 -22.07 12.05 -11.95
CA THR A 329 -23.16 12.98 -12.33
C THR A 329 -23.56 13.88 -11.16
N PHE A 330 -23.61 13.34 -9.93
CA PHE A 330 -23.92 14.14 -8.74
C PHE A 330 -22.84 15.20 -8.48
N LEU A 331 -21.54 14.84 -8.58
CA LEU A 331 -20.44 15.79 -8.37
C LEU A 331 -20.51 16.97 -9.34
N GLU A 332 -20.79 16.72 -10.62
CA GLU A 332 -20.88 17.77 -11.64
C GLU A 332 -22.19 18.56 -11.53
N SER A 333 -23.33 17.89 -11.41
CA SER A 333 -24.65 18.56 -11.34
C SER A 333 -24.84 19.41 -10.07
N ARG A 334 -23.99 19.21 -9.06
CA ARG A 334 -23.98 19.99 -7.82
C ARG A 334 -22.82 20.96 -7.73
N ASP A 335 -22.07 21.16 -8.81
CA ASP A 335 -20.89 22.03 -8.86
C ASP A 335 -19.87 21.74 -7.73
N LEU A 336 -19.72 20.46 -7.35
CA LEU A 336 -18.81 20.04 -6.29
C LEU A 336 -17.40 19.75 -6.82
N MET A 337 -17.32 19.07 -7.95
CA MET A 337 -16.06 18.69 -8.59
C MET A 337 -16.28 18.38 -10.07
N THR A 338 -15.39 18.89 -10.93
CA THR A 338 -15.34 18.49 -12.34
C THR A 338 -14.74 17.09 -12.47
N VAL A 339 -15.40 16.20 -13.20
CA VAL A 339 -14.91 14.85 -13.46
C VAL A 339 -14.49 14.77 -14.94
N PRO A 340 -13.18 14.79 -15.26
CA PRO A 340 -12.76 14.82 -16.66
C PRO A 340 -13.20 13.56 -17.43
N ASP A 341 -13.63 13.72 -18.68
CA ASP A 341 -14.06 12.61 -19.55
C ASP A 341 -12.96 11.56 -19.78
N TRP A 342 -11.68 11.95 -19.66
CA TRP A 342 -10.54 11.04 -19.81
C TRP A 342 -10.27 10.21 -18.54
N LEU A 343 -10.89 10.54 -17.40
CA LEU A 343 -10.63 9.85 -16.13
C LEU A 343 -11.30 8.46 -16.14
N PRO A 344 -10.52 7.35 -16.06
CA PRO A 344 -11.09 6.01 -16.10
C PRO A 344 -12.08 5.74 -14.97
N HIS A 345 -12.91 4.71 -15.17
CA HIS A 345 -13.91 4.29 -14.18
C HIS A 345 -13.32 3.33 -13.15
N TYR A 346 -13.68 3.53 -11.88
CA TYR A 346 -13.40 2.53 -10.84
C TYR A 346 -14.41 1.39 -10.97
N ARG A 347 -13.93 0.17 -11.22
CA ARG A 347 -14.77 -1.00 -11.54
C ARG A 347 -14.58 -2.11 -10.53
N SER A 348 -15.68 -2.72 -10.10
CA SER A 348 -15.63 -3.98 -9.36
C SER A 348 -15.54 -5.15 -10.35
N ARG A 349 -14.66 -6.13 -10.08
CA ARG A 349 -14.52 -7.35 -10.88
C ARG A 349 -14.62 -8.60 -9.99
N PRO A 350 -14.99 -9.77 -10.54
CA PRO A 350 -14.86 -11.02 -9.80
C PRO A 350 -13.42 -11.25 -9.37
N MET A 351 -13.22 -11.71 -8.14
CA MET A 351 -11.89 -12.08 -7.65
C MET A 351 -11.35 -13.26 -8.48
N PRO A 352 -10.19 -13.13 -9.14
CA PRO A 352 -9.63 -14.22 -9.92
C PRO A 352 -9.21 -15.40 -9.03
N ASP A 353 -9.42 -16.63 -9.50
CA ASP A 353 -9.07 -17.85 -8.76
C ASP A 353 -7.59 -17.95 -8.42
N HIS A 354 -6.71 -17.36 -9.24
CA HIS A 354 -5.26 -17.33 -8.99
C HIS A 354 -4.85 -16.30 -7.93
N LEU A 355 -5.67 -15.29 -7.66
CA LEU A 355 -5.43 -14.29 -6.61
C LEU A 355 -6.00 -14.74 -5.27
N ALA A 356 -7.18 -15.36 -5.28
CA ALA A 356 -7.96 -15.70 -4.09
C ALA A 356 -7.15 -16.40 -2.96
N PRO A 357 -6.25 -17.37 -3.23
CA PRO A 357 -5.49 -18.04 -2.18
C PRO A 357 -4.59 -17.10 -1.37
N LEU A 358 -4.12 -16.02 -2.00
CA LEU A 358 -3.16 -15.06 -1.48
C LEU A 358 -3.78 -13.66 -1.21
N ALA A 359 -5.09 -13.50 -1.41
CA ALA A 359 -5.81 -12.23 -1.24
C ALA A 359 -5.81 -11.65 0.19
N PHE A 360 -5.33 -12.42 1.18
CA PHE A 360 -5.16 -11.97 2.57
C PHE A 360 -3.89 -11.14 2.79
N LEU A 361 -2.99 -11.10 1.80
CA LEU A 361 -1.69 -10.44 1.93
C LEU A 361 -1.76 -8.93 1.82
N GLY A 362 -2.82 -8.38 1.23
CA GLY A 362 -2.96 -6.94 1.09
C GLY A 362 -4.31 -6.51 0.50
N VAL A 363 -4.39 -5.22 0.18
CA VAL A 363 -5.54 -4.63 -0.50
C VAL A 363 -5.60 -5.16 -1.95
N ASN A 364 -6.75 -5.70 -2.34
CA ASN A 364 -6.94 -6.41 -3.61
C ASN A 364 -7.27 -5.49 -4.80
N ASP A 365 -7.00 -4.20 -4.64
CA ASP A 365 -7.25 -3.20 -5.67
C ASP A 365 -6.06 -3.16 -6.63
N ASP A 366 -6.36 -3.25 -7.93
CA ASP A 366 -5.42 -2.99 -9.01
C ASP A 366 -5.49 -1.49 -9.36
N LEU A 367 -4.73 -0.68 -8.62
CA LEU A 367 -4.58 0.74 -8.95
C LEU A 367 -3.69 0.84 -10.20
N THR A 368 -4.23 1.44 -11.26
CA THR A 368 -3.51 1.64 -12.52
C THR A 368 -2.20 2.40 -12.28
N SER A 369 -1.08 1.84 -12.74
CA SER A 369 0.23 2.50 -12.69
C SER A 369 0.41 3.45 -13.88
N GLU A 370 1.35 4.38 -13.76
CA GLU A 370 1.75 5.32 -14.83
C GLU A 370 2.15 4.62 -16.14
N THR A 371 2.56 3.35 -16.06
CA THR A 371 2.98 2.48 -17.16
C THR A 371 1.83 1.70 -17.81
N ARG A 372 0.64 1.70 -17.20
CA ARG A 372 -0.53 0.89 -17.59
C ARG A 372 -1.77 1.76 -17.82
N LEU A 373 -1.59 3.03 -18.16
CA LEU A 373 -2.70 3.98 -18.38
C LEU A 373 -3.60 3.61 -19.57
N GLU A 374 -3.14 2.71 -20.45
CA GLU A 374 -3.89 2.19 -21.59
C GLU A 374 -4.54 0.81 -21.33
N GLU A 375 -4.31 0.20 -20.16
CA GLU A 375 -5.00 -1.02 -19.70
C GLU A 375 -6.36 -0.70 -19.08
#